data_AF-I1I6Z1-F1
#
_entry.id   AF-I1I6Z1-F1
#
_cell.length_a   1.000
_cell.length_b   1.000
_cell.length_c   1.000
_cell.angle_alpha   90.00
_cell.angle_beta   90.00
_cell.angle_gamma   90.00
#
_symmetry.space_group_name_H-M   'P 1'
#
loop_
_entity.id
_entity.type
_entity.pdbx_description
1 polymer ?
#
loop_
_entity_poly.entity_id
_entity_poly.type
_entity_poly.pdbx_seq_one_letter_code
_entity_poly.pdbx_strand_id
1 'polypeptide(L)'
;MSFNDDEPIVAPPNAGSRPTPIVAGRVQLVSKNNREAPLEKNTQKAMLELTGGDSTADRSGLDLVAVLDVSGSMQGEKIDKMKTAMQFVVKKLSPIDRLSIVTFSDAASRLCPLRQITDASKADLQGIVEGLNPGGNTNITDGLNTGLKVLADRRVSSGRVVGVMLMSDGQQNRGGDAAQVAIAGNVPVYTFGFGSDYDPTVLNAVAKNSMGGTFSVVDDVGALSMAFSQCLAGLLTVVVQDLKLTVTRVDGESEIQKVTAGNYPQAQDNEAGSVTVSFGDLYSKEVRKVIVDLLLPDIESDRGADILEVTYSYKTNGKLFDAPPATLTVRRTGSTGAGDSSPADDPPVVVQTEMARLKTATMITEARAMADGDKLGDARDKLVEAQNGLEDVLEQSNPVVEMLRTELQQLLKLFRTQEVYNKQGRPYAMSSETSHARQRFAARGDIESMRMFATPRMDKYLEQAKKFDENPAEPVPSADDDVKEEIAANPLAPIAGPIAFYIQAAIQALQAIEKIITNGSKPV
;
A
#
# COMPACT_ATOMS: atom_id res chain seq x y z
N MET A 1 15.03 17.70 -23.79
CA MET A 1 15.73 16.45 -24.18
C MET A 1 14.78 15.27 -24.01
N SER A 2 14.90 14.22 -24.83
CA SER A 2 14.16 12.95 -24.69
C SER A 2 15.11 11.91 -24.08
N PHE A 3 14.60 11.08 -23.16
CA PHE A 3 15.37 10.08 -22.40
C PHE A 3 15.24 8.66 -22.96
N ASN A 4 15.15 8.53 -24.29
CA ASN A 4 15.00 7.25 -24.97
C ASN A 4 16.35 6.52 -25.14
N ASP A 5 17.25 6.55 -24.15
CA ASP A 5 18.61 6.01 -24.18
C ASP A 5 18.83 4.83 -23.23
N ASP A 6 17.74 4.17 -22.82
CA ASP A 6 17.79 2.98 -21.96
C ASP A 6 18.73 1.89 -22.52
N GLU A 7 19.48 1.27 -21.61
CA GLU A 7 20.26 0.08 -21.93
C GLU A 7 19.32 -1.06 -22.36
N PRO A 8 19.69 -1.83 -23.41
CA PRO A 8 18.93 -3.00 -23.81
C PRO A 8 18.90 -4.01 -22.65
N ILE A 9 17.71 -4.53 -22.33
CA ILE A 9 17.56 -5.54 -21.29
C ILE A 9 18.25 -6.82 -21.77
N VAL A 10 19.37 -7.16 -21.15
CA VAL A 10 20.06 -8.43 -21.36
C VAL A 10 19.32 -9.48 -20.55
N ALA A 11 18.72 -10.45 -21.23
CA ALA A 11 18.11 -11.59 -20.55
C ALA A 11 19.19 -12.34 -19.75
N PRO A 12 18.96 -12.68 -18.48
CA PRO A 12 19.95 -13.42 -17.71
C PRO A 12 20.26 -14.76 -18.40
N PRO A 13 21.51 -15.25 -18.35
CA PRO A 13 21.96 -16.43 -19.11
C PRO A 13 21.21 -17.73 -18.78
N ASN A 14 20.41 -17.76 -17.70
CA ASN A 14 19.55 -18.87 -17.29
C ASN A 14 18.04 -18.62 -17.51
N ALA A 15 17.66 -17.67 -18.37
CA ALA A 15 16.29 -17.52 -18.85
C ALA A 15 15.92 -18.64 -19.83
N GLY A 16 16.06 -19.91 -19.40
CA GLY A 16 15.35 -21.00 -20.05
C GLY A 16 13.87 -20.64 -20.06
N SER A 17 13.17 -20.99 -21.13
CA SER A 17 11.73 -20.82 -21.31
C SER A 17 10.98 -21.50 -20.16
N ARG A 18 10.85 -20.81 -19.02
CA ARG A 18 10.05 -21.28 -17.89
C ARG A 18 8.60 -21.22 -18.36
N PRO A 19 7.83 -22.32 -18.27
CA PRO A 19 6.40 -22.31 -18.53
C PRO A 19 5.77 -21.19 -17.71
N THR A 20 4.91 -20.38 -18.32
CA THR A 20 4.27 -19.23 -17.65
C THR A 20 3.57 -19.71 -16.38
N PRO A 21 4.09 -19.44 -15.16
CA PRO A 21 3.62 -20.16 -13.99
C PRO A 21 2.44 -19.37 -13.40
N ILE A 22 1.24 -19.84 -13.77
CA ILE A 22 -0.06 -19.60 -13.15
C ILE A 22 -0.35 -18.12 -12.79
N VAL A 23 -1.19 -17.49 -13.62
CA VAL A 23 -1.67 -16.12 -13.38
C VAL A 23 -2.68 -16.08 -12.21
N ALA A 24 -3.36 -17.20 -11.92
CA ALA A 24 -4.37 -17.30 -10.87
C ALA A 24 -3.78 -17.45 -9.45
N GLY A 25 -4.57 -17.10 -8.43
CA GLY A 25 -4.21 -17.33 -7.02
C GLY A 25 -3.11 -16.42 -6.45
N ARG A 26 -2.77 -15.33 -7.16
CA ARG A 26 -1.86 -14.28 -6.67
C ARG A 26 -2.50 -13.31 -5.69
N VAL A 27 -3.83 -13.31 -5.62
CA VAL A 27 -4.64 -12.55 -4.67
C VAL A 27 -5.63 -13.50 -4.03
N GLN A 28 -5.75 -13.44 -2.70
CA GLN A 28 -6.75 -14.17 -1.94
C GLN A 28 -7.85 -13.20 -1.52
N LEU A 29 -9.09 -13.48 -1.91
CA LEU A 29 -10.28 -12.74 -1.46
C LEU A 29 -10.93 -13.49 -0.28
N VAL A 30 -11.16 -12.78 0.82
CA VAL A 30 -11.92 -13.28 1.97
C VAL A 30 -13.05 -12.28 2.28
N SER A 31 -14.27 -12.77 2.42
CA SER A 31 -15.41 -11.97 2.85
C SER A 31 -15.80 -12.25 4.31
N LYS A 32 -16.24 -11.21 5.02
CA LYS A 32 -16.72 -11.26 6.40
C LYS A 32 -18.01 -10.46 6.51
N ASN A 33 -19.12 -11.13 6.82
CA ASN A 33 -20.44 -10.54 7.02
C ASN A 33 -21.22 -11.37 8.04
N ASN A 34 -22.34 -10.82 8.53
CA ASN A 34 -23.29 -11.57 9.34
C ASN A 34 -23.85 -12.75 8.54
N ARG A 35 -23.98 -13.91 9.18
CA ARG A 35 -24.52 -15.12 8.53
C ARG A 35 -26.03 -15.09 8.42
N GLU A 36 -26.68 -14.33 9.28
CA GLU A 36 -28.12 -14.17 9.35
C GLU A 36 -28.50 -12.70 9.27
N ALA A 37 -29.68 -12.41 8.73
CA ALA A 37 -30.27 -11.08 8.70
C ALA A 37 -31.79 -11.18 8.92
N PRO A 38 -32.43 -10.18 9.55
CA PRO A 38 -33.87 -10.22 9.83
C PRO A 38 -34.69 -10.13 8.54
N LEU A 39 -35.97 -10.54 8.55
CA LEU A 39 -36.84 -10.48 7.36
C LEU A 39 -37.20 -9.05 6.96
N GLU A 40 -37.26 -8.13 7.93
CA GLU A 40 -37.53 -6.72 7.69
C GLU A 40 -36.39 -6.05 6.92
N LYS A 41 -36.69 -4.88 6.34
CA LYS A 41 -35.69 -4.03 5.71
C LYS A 41 -34.62 -3.61 6.73
N ASN A 42 -33.36 -3.90 6.43
CA ASN A 42 -32.23 -3.60 7.32
C ASN A 42 -30.93 -3.34 6.56
N THR A 43 -29.98 -2.66 7.21
CA THR A 43 -28.64 -2.43 6.66
C THR A 43 -27.67 -3.48 7.19
N GLN A 44 -26.96 -4.15 6.29
CA GLN A 44 -25.89 -5.09 6.62
C GLN A 44 -24.54 -4.52 6.19
N LYS A 45 -23.47 -4.93 6.90
CA LYS A 45 -22.09 -4.57 6.55
C LYS A 45 -21.31 -5.81 6.15
N ALA A 46 -20.64 -5.73 5.01
CA ALA A 46 -19.72 -6.75 4.53
C ALA A 46 -18.32 -6.16 4.42
N MET A 47 -17.33 -6.87 4.97
CA MET A 47 -15.92 -6.56 4.75
C MET A 47 -15.33 -7.54 3.74
N LEU A 48 -14.64 -7.00 2.75
CA LEU A 48 -13.88 -7.74 1.73
C LEU A 48 -12.40 -7.50 1.98
N GLU A 49 -11.63 -8.56 2.12
CA GLU A 49 -10.20 -8.54 2.35
C GLU A 49 -9.47 -9.17 1.16
N LEU A 50 -8.62 -8.39 0.49
CA LEU A 50 -7.73 -8.86 -0.57
C LEU A 50 -6.30 -8.94 -0.03
N THR A 51 -5.73 -10.13 -0.04
CA THR A 51 -4.38 -10.39 0.47
C THR A 51 -3.46 -10.83 -0.68
N GLY A 52 -2.30 -10.19 -0.77
CA GLY A 52 -1.28 -10.56 -1.75
C GLY A 52 -0.72 -11.94 -1.44
N GLY A 53 -0.64 -12.79 -2.47
CA GLY A 53 -0.03 -14.11 -2.39
C GLY A 53 1.46 -14.04 -2.04
N ASP A 54 2.09 -15.21 -1.93
CA ASP A 54 3.53 -15.28 -1.69
C ASP A 54 4.34 -14.74 -2.88
N SER A 55 5.42 -14.03 -2.57
CA SER A 55 6.44 -13.67 -3.56
C SER A 55 7.02 -14.95 -4.19
N THR A 56 7.03 -15.00 -5.52
CA THR A 56 7.54 -16.15 -6.27
C THR A 56 8.89 -15.82 -6.91
N ALA A 57 9.66 -16.85 -7.29
CA ALA A 57 10.85 -16.70 -8.11
C ALA A 57 10.61 -16.03 -9.49
N ASP A 58 9.36 -15.84 -9.90
CA ASP A 58 8.95 -15.17 -11.14
C ASP A 58 8.37 -13.76 -10.87
N ARG A 59 9.09 -12.95 -10.09
CA ARG A 59 8.70 -11.56 -9.85
C ARG A 59 8.97 -10.69 -11.08
N SER A 60 8.14 -9.68 -11.29
CA SER A 60 8.39 -8.66 -12.32
C SER A 60 9.63 -7.84 -11.97
N GLY A 61 10.39 -7.44 -13.00
CA GLY A 61 11.53 -6.54 -12.81
C GLY A 61 11.07 -5.13 -12.43
N LEU A 62 11.82 -4.47 -11.54
CA LEU A 62 11.55 -3.12 -11.08
C LEU A 62 12.28 -2.07 -11.94
N ASP A 63 11.60 -0.98 -12.29
CA ASP A 63 12.19 0.26 -12.78
C ASP A 63 12.09 1.32 -11.70
N LEU A 64 13.21 1.55 -11.01
CA LEU A 64 13.29 2.49 -9.91
C LEU A 64 13.95 3.79 -10.37
N VAL A 65 13.32 4.92 -10.05
CA VAL A 65 13.95 6.23 -10.18
C VAL A 65 14.12 6.84 -8.79
N ALA A 66 15.37 7.02 -8.38
CA ALA A 66 15.71 7.74 -7.17
C ALA A 66 15.87 9.22 -7.52
N VAL A 67 15.02 10.08 -6.93
CA VAL A 67 15.04 11.53 -7.08
C VAL A 67 15.53 12.13 -5.76
N LEU A 68 16.78 12.58 -5.75
CA LEU A 68 17.53 12.88 -4.53
C LEU A 68 17.85 14.38 -4.42
N ASP A 69 17.54 14.96 -3.27
CA ASP A 69 17.95 16.31 -2.93
C ASP A 69 19.46 16.35 -2.68
N VAL A 70 20.15 17.25 -3.38
CA VAL A 70 21.58 17.55 -3.17
C VAL A 70 21.78 19.05 -2.92
N SER A 71 20.79 19.72 -2.35
CA SER A 71 20.87 21.14 -1.97
C SER A 71 21.86 21.40 -0.84
N GLY A 72 22.14 22.67 -0.56
CA GLY A 72 23.09 23.06 0.49
C GLY A 72 22.75 22.54 1.89
N SER A 73 21.47 22.28 2.21
CA SER A 73 21.03 21.73 3.51
C SER A 73 21.48 20.29 3.75
N MET A 74 21.78 19.55 2.68
CA MET A 74 22.25 18.16 2.74
C MET A 74 23.72 18.03 3.16
N GLN A 75 24.44 19.13 3.41
CA GLN A 75 25.84 19.09 3.85
C GLN A 75 26.04 18.31 5.17
N GLY A 76 27.23 17.73 5.33
CA GLY A 76 27.61 16.98 6.52
C GLY A 76 26.99 15.58 6.55
N GLU A 77 26.53 15.16 7.72
CA GLU A 77 26.07 13.77 7.95
C GLU A 77 24.86 13.37 7.08
N LYS A 78 24.02 14.35 6.69
CA LYS A 78 22.82 14.10 5.87
C LYS A 78 23.14 13.47 4.52
N ILE A 79 24.10 14.02 3.76
CA ILE A 79 24.50 13.44 2.47
C ILE A 79 25.21 12.10 2.67
N ASP A 80 25.98 11.93 3.74
CA ASP A 80 26.67 10.66 4.02
C ASP A 80 25.66 9.54 4.29
N LYS A 81 24.62 9.80 5.10
CA LYS A 81 23.53 8.83 5.33
C LYS A 81 22.71 8.57 4.08
N MET A 82 22.48 9.58 3.24
CA MET A 82 21.85 9.38 1.93
C MET A 82 22.69 8.46 1.04
N LYS A 83 24.02 8.63 1.00
CA LYS A 83 24.92 7.75 0.26
C LYS A 83 24.83 6.31 0.77
N THR A 84 24.88 6.10 2.09
CA THR A 84 24.72 4.79 2.71
C THR A 84 23.38 4.14 2.34
N ALA A 85 22.28 4.88 2.48
CA ALA A 85 20.94 4.39 2.12
C ALA A 85 20.86 3.99 0.64
N MET A 86 21.42 4.79 -0.26
CA MET A 86 21.46 4.47 -1.69
C MET A 86 22.37 3.29 -2.03
N GLN A 87 23.48 3.11 -1.31
CA GLN A 87 24.31 1.92 -1.45
C GLN A 87 23.56 0.65 -1.06
N PHE A 88 22.76 0.70 0.02
CA PHE A 88 21.88 -0.40 0.40
C PHE A 88 20.89 -0.73 -0.74
N VAL A 89 20.26 0.30 -1.33
CA VAL A 89 19.36 0.13 -2.48
C VAL A 89 20.07 -0.56 -3.64
N VAL A 90 21.24 -0.07 -4.07
CA VAL A 90 22.00 -0.66 -5.19
C VAL A 90 22.41 -2.11 -4.91
N LYS A 91 22.80 -2.43 -3.66
CA LYS A 91 23.15 -3.81 -3.26
C LYS A 91 21.95 -4.75 -3.31
N LYS A 92 20.76 -4.27 -2.91
CA LYS A 92 19.51 -5.04 -2.90
C LYS A 92 18.96 -5.37 -4.28
N LEU A 93 19.12 -4.48 -5.25
CA LEU A 93 18.62 -4.72 -6.60
C LEU A 93 19.30 -5.94 -7.26
N SER A 94 18.51 -6.67 -8.04
CA SER A 94 18.94 -7.86 -8.78
C SER A 94 19.11 -7.55 -10.28
N PRO A 95 19.66 -8.50 -11.07
CA PRO A 95 19.85 -8.28 -12.50
C PRO A 95 18.60 -8.06 -13.35
N ILE A 96 17.39 -8.37 -12.86
CA ILE A 96 16.16 -8.08 -13.59
C ILE A 96 15.64 -6.64 -13.37
N ASP A 97 16.25 -5.91 -12.43
CA ASP A 97 15.85 -4.55 -12.04
C ASP A 97 16.67 -3.50 -12.79
N ARG A 98 16.14 -2.28 -12.84
CA ARG A 98 16.80 -1.11 -13.39
C ARG A 98 16.73 0.08 -12.43
N LEU A 99 17.78 0.88 -12.39
CA LEU A 99 17.88 2.07 -11.57
C LEU A 99 18.30 3.29 -12.42
N SER A 100 17.63 4.41 -12.19
CA SER A 100 18.06 5.74 -12.62
C SER A 100 18.21 6.63 -11.39
N ILE A 101 19.27 7.44 -11.37
CA ILE A 101 19.51 8.43 -10.32
C ILE A 101 19.33 9.82 -10.92
N VAL A 102 18.40 10.57 -10.35
CA VAL A 102 18.16 11.97 -10.64
C VAL A 102 18.48 12.75 -9.38
N THR A 103 19.30 13.79 -9.50
CA THR A 103 19.53 14.73 -8.41
C THR A 103 18.87 16.06 -8.72
N PHE A 104 18.54 16.82 -7.68
CA PHE A 104 18.07 18.18 -7.86
C PHE A 104 18.70 19.11 -6.83
N SER A 105 18.99 20.32 -7.29
CA SER A 105 19.25 21.47 -6.43
C SER A 105 18.64 22.71 -7.05
N ASP A 106 19.42 23.51 -7.77
CA ASP A 106 18.94 24.63 -8.58
C ASP A 106 18.10 24.17 -9.79
N ALA A 107 18.53 23.08 -10.40
CA ALA A 107 17.88 22.37 -11.49
C ALA A 107 18.08 20.86 -11.27
N ALA A 108 17.29 20.06 -11.98
CA ALA A 108 17.42 18.61 -11.98
C ALA A 108 18.51 18.15 -12.95
N SER A 109 19.25 17.13 -12.54
CA SER A 109 20.24 16.45 -13.37
C SER A 109 20.02 14.95 -13.30
N ARG A 110 19.90 14.32 -14.47
CA ARG A 110 19.86 12.86 -14.60
C ARG A 110 21.30 12.34 -14.66
N LEU A 111 21.78 11.72 -13.59
CA LEU A 111 23.16 11.25 -13.48
C LEU A 111 23.43 9.97 -14.28
N CYS A 112 22.40 9.14 -14.47
CA CYS A 112 22.46 7.97 -15.33
C CYS A 112 21.11 7.72 -16.03
N PRO A 113 21.11 7.11 -17.23
CA PRO A 113 19.89 6.56 -17.81
C PRO A 113 19.36 5.41 -16.95
N LEU A 114 18.20 4.86 -17.30
CA LEU A 114 17.64 3.69 -16.63
C LEU A 114 18.51 2.45 -16.94
N ARG A 115 19.44 2.11 -16.03
CA ARG A 115 20.44 1.06 -16.23
C ARG A 115 20.04 -0.26 -15.60
N GLN A 116 20.26 -1.36 -16.31
CA GLN A 116 20.08 -2.69 -15.76
C GLN A 116 21.19 -3.00 -14.76
N ILE A 117 20.83 -3.71 -13.70
CA ILE A 117 21.77 -4.03 -12.63
C ILE A 117 22.65 -5.22 -13.06
N THR A 118 23.94 -4.95 -13.27
CA THR A 118 24.97 -5.93 -13.60
C THR A 118 26.14 -5.69 -12.64
N ASP A 119 27.10 -6.61 -12.55
CA ASP A 119 28.25 -6.39 -11.66
C ASP A 119 29.04 -5.11 -12.04
N ALA A 120 29.15 -4.83 -13.33
CA ALA A 120 29.78 -3.59 -13.84
C ALA A 120 28.93 -2.35 -13.51
N SER A 121 27.63 -2.37 -13.82
CA SER A 121 26.78 -1.19 -13.58
C SER A 121 26.53 -0.95 -12.09
N LYS A 122 26.60 -1.96 -11.22
CA LYS A 122 26.58 -1.80 -9.76
C LYS A 122 27.75 -0.95 -9.29
N ALA A 123 28.97 -1.24 -9.76
CA ALA A 123 30.16 -0.47 -9.42
C ALA A 123 30.04 0.99 -9.92
N ASP A 124 29.56 1.19 -11.15
CA ASP A 124 29.31 2.53 -11.71
C ASP A 124 28.29 3.32 -10.87
N LEU A 125 27.16 2.70 -10.53
CA LEU A 125 26.10 3.32 -9.73
C LEU A 125 26.60 3.68 -8.33
N GLN A 126 27.39 2.82 -7.71
CA GLN A 126 28.05 3.13 -6.43
C GLN A 126 29.01 4.31 -6.57
N GLY A 127 29.79 4.39 -7.64
CA GLY A 127 30.64 5.55 -7.94
C GLY A 127 29.85 6.85 -8.14
N ILE A 128 28.69 6.79 -8.79
CA ILE A 128 27.78 7.93 -8.94
C ILE A 128 27.26 8.41 -7.57
N VAL A 129 26.84 7.47 -6.72
CA VAL A 129 26.35 7.78 -5.36
C VAL A 129 27.47 8.39 -4.51
N GLU A 130 28.68 7.85 -4.56
CA GLU A 130 29.84 8.40 -3.84
C GLU A 130 30.22 9.81 -4.33
N GLY A 131 30.04 10.07 -5.63
CA GLY A 131 30.28 11.37 -6.25
C GLY A 131 29.22 12.44 -5.97
N LEU A 132 28.16 12.13 -5.21
CA LEU A 132 27.15 13.13 -4.84
C LEU A 132 27.76 14.21 -3.94
N ASN A 133 27.56 15.46 -4.34
CA ASN A 133 28.07 16.63 -3.64
C ASN A 133 26.93 17.63 -3.41
N PRO A 134 26.70 18.06 -2.16
CA PRO A 134 25.63 19.00 -1.84
C PRO A 134 25.99 20.43 -2.25
N GLY A 135 25.02 21.18 -2.76
CA GLY A 135 25.16 22.58 -3.12
C GLY A 135 23.97 23.15 -3.90
N GLY A 136 23.79 24.47 -3.84
CA GLY A 136 22.70 25.17 -4.52
C GLY A 136 21.39 25.20 -3.73
N ASN A 137 20.32 25.55 -4.43
CA ASN A 137 18.95 25.68 -3.88
C ASN A 137 18.17 24.34 -3.95
N THR A 138 16.85 24.36 -3.77
CA THR A 138 15.97 23.18 -3.70
C THR A 138 14.79 23.33 -4.66
N ASN A 139 14.86 22.62 -5.80
CA ASN A 139 13.84 22.62 -6.87
C ASN A 139 13.18 21.25 -7.03
N ILE A 140 12.27 20.91 -6.11
CA ILE A 140 11.56 19.62 -6.07
C ILE A 140 10.76 19.39 -7.37
N THR A 141 10.13 20.44 -7.90
CA THR A 141 9.31 20.35 -9.13
C THR A 141 10.11 19.84 -10.32
N ASP A 142 11.33 20.37 -10.53
CA ASP A 142 12.17 19.96 -11.66
C ASP A 142 12.71 18.53 -11.47
N GLY A 143 13.06 18.17 -10.23
CA GLY A 143 13.47 16.81 -9.87
C GLY A 143 12.37 15.78 -10.15
N LEU A 144 11.15 16.06 -9.68
CA LEU A 144 9.98 15.19 -9.88
C LEU A 144 9.63 15.06 -11.37
N ASN A 145 9.57 16.16 -12.12
CA ASN A 145 9.30 16.13 -13.56
C ASN A 145 10.35 15.33 -14.33
N THR A 146 11.63 15.50 -13.97
CA THR A 146 12.73 14.75 -14.60
C THR A 146 12.62 13.26 -14.29
N GLY A 147 12.34 12.90 -13.05
CA GLY A 147 12.18 11.50 -12.64
C GLY A 147 10.99 10.81 -13.32
N LEU A 148 9.83 11.48 -13.36
CA LEU A 148 8.65 11.00 -14.08
C LEU A 148 8.92 10.86 -15.58
N LYS A 149 9.66 11.81 -16.16
CA LYS A 149 10.04 11.77 -17.57
C LYS A 149 10.95 10.60 -17.91
N VAL A 150 11.89 10.23 -17.04
CA VAL A 150 12.71 9.01 -17.23
C VAL A 150 11.83 7.78 -17.38
N LEU A 151 10.80 7.65 -16.55
CA LEU A 151 9.84 6.54 -16.67
C LEU A 151 8.96 6.68 -17.92
N ALA A 152 8.51 7.90 -18.28
CA ALA A 152 7.67 8.10 -19.45
C ALA A 152 8.37 7.78 -20.78
N ASP A 153 9.65 8.12 -20.90
CA ASP A 153 10.48 7.96 -22.10
C ASP A 153 11.12 6.55 -22.20
N ARG A 154 10.82 5.65 -21.26
CA ARG A 154 11.45 4.32 -21.21
C ARG A 154 11.05 3.45 -22.41
N ARG A 155 12.02 2.75 -23.00
CA ARG A 155 11.84 1.90 -24.19
C ARG A 155 11.03 0.64 -23.92
N VAL A 156 11.24 0.03 -22.75
CA VAL A 156 10.56 -1.19 -22.32
C VAL A 156 9.72 -0.89 -21.09
N SER A 157 8.41 -0.96 -21.24
CA SER A 157 7.44 -0.62 -20.19
C SER A 157 6.52 -1.77 -19.78
N SER A 158 6.35 -2.78 -20.65
CA SER A 158 5.39 -3.87 -20.44
C SER A 158 5.84 -4.85 -19.36
N GLY A 159 4.94 -5.18 -18.42
CA GLY A 159 5.13 -6.23 -17.41
C GLY A 159 6.19 -5.93 -16.35
N ARG A 160 6.59 -4.67 -16.20
CA ARG A 160 7.55 -4.21 -15.19
C ARG A 160 6.86 -3.36 -14.12
N VAL A 161 7.36 -3.46 -12.90
CA VAL A 161 6.95 -2.59 -11.79
C VAL A 161 7.69 -1.28 -11.91
N VAL A 162 7.06 -0.18 -11.53
CA VAL A 162 7.66 1.16 -11.55
C VAL A 162 7.53 1.82 -10.19
N GLY A 163 8.51 2.64 -9.83
CA GLY A 163 8.42 3.44 -8.61
C GLY A 163 9.38 4.62 -8.63
N VAL A 164 8.95 5.74 -8.07
CA VAL A 164 9.80 6.91 -7.83
C VAL A 164 10.00 7.05 -6.33
N MET A 165 11.26 7.08 -5.89
CA MET A 165 11.62 7.44 -4.51
C MET A 165 12.11 8.89 -4.53
N LEU A 166 11.28 9.82 -4.06
CA LEU A 166 11.59 11.23 -3.95
C LEU A 166 11.98 11.56 -2.51
N MET A 167 13.18 12.04 -2.30
CA MET A 167 13.64 12.50 -0.98
C MET A 167 13.94 13.99 -1.03
N SER A 168 13.54 14.70 0.03
CA SER A 168 13.83 16.14 0.24
C SER A 168 14.11 16.41 1.70
N ASP A 169 15.12 17.24 1.99
CA ASP A 169 15.46 17.66 3.36
C ASP A 169 15.17 19.15 3.63
N GLY A 170 14.86 19.91 2.57
CA GLY A 170 14.56 21.34 2.64
C GLY A 170 13.21 21.71 2.03
N GLN A 171 12.84 22.98 2.22
CA GLN A 171 11.67 23.59 1.61
C GLN A 171 11.95 23.95 0.16
N GLN A 172 10.93 23.80 -0.69
CA GLN A 172 11.05 24.26 -2.05
C GLN A 172 11.20 25.79 -2.09
N ASN A 173 12.35 26.24 -2.57
CA ASN A 173 12.70 27.67 -2.65
C ASN A 173 12.94 28.12 -4.11
N ARG A 174 12.79 27.21 -5.06
CA ARG A 174 12.90 27.45 -6.50
C ARG A 174 11.94 26.56 -7.29
N GLY A 175 11.43 27.06 -8.42
CA GLY A 175 10.53 26.32 -9.31
C GLY A 175 9.03 26.61 -9.09
N GLY A 176 8.18 25.75 -9.64
CA GLY A 176 6.72 25.80 -9.45
C GLY A 176 6.27 25.14 -8.14
N ASP A 177 4.98 24.86 -7.97
CA ASP A 177 4.50 24.08 -6.83
C ASP A 177 4.53 22.57 -7.16
N ALA A 178 5.42 21.81 -6.52
CA ALA A 178 5.51 20.37 -6.74
C ALA A 178 4.21 19.64 -6.35
N ALA A 179 3.40 20.20 -5.44
CA ALA A 179 2.10 19.65 -5.10
C ALA A 179 1.10 19.68 -6.26
N GLN A 180 1.34 20.50 -7.30
CA GLN A 180 0.47 20.62 -8.48
C GLN A 180 0.99 19.82 -9.70
N VAL A 181 2.10 19.09 -9.56
CA VAL A 181 2.64 18.29 -10.67
C VAL A 181 1.68 17.15 -10.97
N ALA A 182 1.22 17.09 -12.22
CA ALA A 182 0.39 15.99 -12.71
C ALA A 182 1.24 14.73 -12.87
N ILE A 183 0.90 13.69 -12.10
CA ILE A 183 1.58 12.41 -12.16
C ILE A 183 0.82 11.53 -13.16
N ALA A 184 1.32 11.49 -14.40
CA ALA A 184 0.72 10.73 -15.48
C ALA A 184 1.16 9.26 -15.42
N GLY A 185 0.24 8.35 -15.76
CA GLY A 185 0.44 6.92 -15.63
C GLY A 185 0.38 6.47 -14.17
N ASN A 186 0.08 5.21 -13.95
CA ASN A 186 -0.06 4.59 -12.62
C ASN A 186 1.30 4.45 -11.91
N VAL A 187 2.08 5.54 -11.82
CA VAL A 187 3.41 5.59 -11.24
C VAL A 187 3.30 6.01 -9.76
N PRO A 188 3.61 5.13 -8.81
CA PRO A 188 3.66 5.51 -7.40
C PRO A 188 4.89 6.37 -7.13
N VAL A 189 4.68 7.49 -6.41
CA VAL A 189 5.75 8.36 -5.91
C VAL A 189 5.78 8.25 -4.39
N TYR A 190 6.84 7.67 -3.87
CA TYR A 190 7.10 7.55 -2.44
C TYR A 190 7.97 8.72 -2.02
N THR A 191 7.45 9.55 -1.11
CA THR A 191 8.14 10.75 -0.65
C THR A 191 8.77 10.53 0.72
N PHE A 192 9.99 11.03 0.92
CA PHE A 192 10.73 10.94 2.18
C PHE A 192 11.11 12.34 2.63
N GLY A 193 10.52 12.80 3.74
CA GLY A 193 10.94 14.03 4.41
C GLY A 193 12.08 13.71 5.37
N PHE A 194 13.26 14.28 5.10
CA PHE A 194 14.49 13.98 5.85
C PHE A 194 14.91 15.13 6.76
N GLY A 195 15.11 14.85 8.05
CA GLY A 195 15.42 15.87 9.05
C GLY A 195 14.20 16.72 9.41
N SER A 196 14.41 18.00 9.77
CA SER A 196 13.35 18.87 10.30
C SER A 196 12.87 19.98 9.36
N ASP A 197 13.59 20.22 8.26
CA ASP A 197 13.49 21.48 7.52
C ASP A 197 12.73 21.35 6.19
N TYR A 198 12.23 20.16 5.86
CA TYR A 198 11.47 19.90 4.65
C TYR A 198 10.04 20.45 4.74
N ASP A 199 9.36 20.60 3.59
CA ASP A 199 7.94 20.93 3.56
C ASP A 199 7.07 19.65 3.53
N PRO A 200 6.46 19.23 4.66
CA PRO A 200 5.62 18.04 4.69
C PRO A 200 4.37 18.17 3.84
N THR A 201 3.86 19.39 3.63
CA THR A 201 2.62 19.63 2.88
C THR A 201 2.84 19.28 1.42
N VAL A 202 3.96 19.74 0.85
CA VAL A 202 4.34 19.48 -0.54
C VAL A 202 4.63 17.99 -0.76
N LEU A 203 5.45 17.37 0.08
CA LEU A 203 5.79 15.94 -0.07
C LEU A 203 4.58 15.01 0.12
N ASN A 204 3.70 15.34 1.07
CA ASN A 204 2.44 14.62 1.28
C ASN A 204 1.51 14.76 0.07
N ALA A 205 1.39 15.97 -0.49
CA ALA A 205 0.56 16.21 -1.67
C ALA A 205 1.08 15.43 -2.90
N VAL A 206 2.39 15.46 -3.15
CA VAL A 206 3.03 14.67 -4.23
C VAL A 206 2.70 13.18 -4.08
N ALA A 207 2.86 12.61 -2.88
CA ALA A 207 2.53 11.21 -2.62
C ALA A 207 1.03 10.92 -2.83
N LYS A 208 0.14 11.76 -2.28
CA LYS A 208 -1.32 11.62 -2.40
C LYS A 208 -1.80 11.69 -3.86
N ASN A 209 -1.16 12.53 -4.67
CA ASN A 209 -1.47 12.69 -6.10
C ASN A 209 -0.99 11.54 -6.98
N SER A 210 -0.15 10.63 -6.44
CA SER A 210 0.30 9.43 -7.13
C SER A 210 -0.51 8.19 -6.70
N MET A 211 -0.78 7.28 -7.62
CA MET A 211 -1.47 6.04 -7.28
C MET A 211 -0.52 5.07 -6.59
N GLY A 212 -0.77 4.78 -5.31
CA GLY A 212 0.03 3.84 -4.51
C GLY A 212 1.22 4.44 -3.75
N GLY A 213 1.49 5.73 -3.92
CA GLY A 213 2.52 6.46 -3.16
C GLY A 213 2.15 6.68 -1.69
N THR A 214 3.18 6.82 -0.87
CA THR A 214 3.08 7.13 0.57
C THR A 214 4.09 8.22 0.92
N PHE A 215 3.77 9.00 1.97
CA PHE A 215 4.68 9.98 2.53
C PHE A 215 5.30 9.43 3.80
N SER A 216 6.63 9.39 3.86
CA SER A 216 7.40 8.87 4.98
C SER A 216 8.20 9.97 5.67
N VAL A 217 8.18 9.96 6.99
CA VAL A 217 8.90 10.89 7.86
C VAL A 217 10.15 10.20 8.39
N VAL A 218 11.29 10.86 8.23
CA VAL A 218 12.62 10.40 8.67
C VAL A 218 13.27 11.50 9.49
N ASP A 219 12.87 11.59 10.76
CA ASP A 219 13.36 12.63 11.69
C ASP A 219 14.80 12.36 12.14
N ASP A 220 15.17 11.09 12.32
CA ASP A 220 16.53 10.68 12.63
C ASP A 220 17.34 10.46 11.36
N VAL A 221 18.48 11.12 11.28
CA VAL A 221 19.44 11.03 10.17
C VAL A 221 19.93 9.58 10.00
N GLY A 222 20.03 8.83 11.10
CA GLY A 222 20.36 7.40 11.10
C GLY A 222 19.25 6.49 10.57
N ALA A 223 18.00 6.97 10.44
CA ALA A 223 16.86 6.15 10.05
C ALA A 223 16.56 6.11 8.55
N LEU A 224 17.36 6.79 7.73
CA LEU A 224 17.11 6.90 6.29
C LEU A 224 17.22 5.56 5.57
N SER A 225 18.29 4.78 5.80
CA SER A 225 18.46 3.46 5.20
C SER A 225 17.30 2.54 5.56
N MET A 226 16.82 2.61 6.81
CA MET A 226 15.66 1.87 7.28
C MET A 226 14.40 2.26 6.50
N ALA A 227 14.08 3.55 6.38
CA ALA A 227 12.90 4.00 5.62
C ALA A 227 12.97 3.60 4.14
N PHE A 228 14.15 3.74 3.51
CA PHE A 228 14.37 3.34 2.12
C PHE A 228 14.22 1.83 1.94
N SER A 229 14.72 1.04 2.89
CA SER A 229 14.62 -0.42 2.85
C SER A 229 13.16 -0.89 2.89
N GLN A 230 12.30 -0.23 3.68
CA GLN A 230 10.88 -0.58 3.74
C GLN A 230 10.16 -0.34 2.42
N CYS A 231 10.40 0.82 1.81
CA CYS A 231 9.82 1.14 0.50
C CYS A 231 10.31 0.18 -0.58
N LEU A 232 11.62 -0.07 -0.61
CA LEU A 232 12.24 -0.98 -1.57
C LEU A 232 11.73 -2.42 -1.41
N ALA A 233 11.54 -2.89 -0.18
CA ALA A 233 10.98 -4.22 0.10
C ALA A 233 9.59 -4.38 -0.54
N GLY A 234 8.72 -3.37 -0.42
CA GLY A 234 7.41 -3.36 -1.05
C GLY A 234 7.51 -3.43 -2.58
N LEU A 235 8.33 -2.56 -3.18
CA LEU A 235 8.52 -2.49 -4.63
C LEU A 235 9.11 -3.78 -5.23
N LEU A 236 10.00 -4.46 -4.51
CA LEU A 236 10.59 -5.74 -4.93
C LEU A 236 9.67 -6.95 -4.71
N THR A 237 8.54 -6.76 -4.01
CA THR A 237 7.58 -7.83 -3.69
C THR A 237 6.19 -7.58 -4.25
N VAL A 238 6.05 -6.71 -5.26
CA VAL A 238 4.79 -6.57 -6.00
C VAL A 238 4.42 -7.91 -6.64
N VAL A 239 3.28 -8.47 -6.23
CA VAL A 239 2.78 -9.76 -6.75
C VAL A 239 1.77 -9.58 -7.87
N VAL A 240 1.02 -8.48 -7.85
CA VAL A 240 0.07 -8.09 -8.89
C VAL A 240 0.05 -6.58 -9.10
N GLN A 241 -0.26 -6.17 -10.33
CA GLN A 241 -0.38 -4.79 -10.76
C GLN A 241 -1.82 -4.47 -11.18
N ASP A 242 -2.23 -3.21 -11.15
CA ASP A 242 -3.54 -2.75 -11.61
C ASP A 242 -4.72 -3.57 -11.00
N LEU A 243 -4.62 -3.89 -9.71
CA LEU A 243 -5.65 -4.61 -8.97
C LEU A 243 -6.92 -3.76 -8.89
N LYS A 244 -8.03 -4.36 -9.30
CA LYS A 244 -9.37 -3.78 -9.21
C LYS A 244 -10.30 -4.76 -8.51
N LEU A 245 -11.17 -4.22 -7.67
CA LEU A 245 -12.27 -4.95 -7.03
C LEU A 245 -13.58 -4.33 -7.52
N THR A 246 -14.47 -5.14 -8.05
CA THR A 246 -15.82 -4.72 -8.41
C THR A 246 -16.82 -5.41 -7.51
N VAL A 247 -17.68 -4.63 -6.88
CA VAL A 247 -18.81 -5.12 -6.09
C VAL A 247 -20.09 -4.76 -6.82
N THR A 248 -20.96 -5.73 -7.01
CA THR A 248 -22.20 -5.58 -7.78
C THR A 248 -23.37 -5.97 -6.90
N ARG A 249 -24.43 -5.14 -6.90
CA ARG A 249 -25.67 -5.47 -6.20
C ARG A 249 -26.29 -6.76 -6.78
N VAL A 250 -27.14 -7.41 -5.99
CA VAL A 250 -27.98 -8.49 -6.50
C VAL A 250 -29.41 -7.98 -6.58
N ASP A 251 -29.95 -7.92 -7.80
CA ASP A 251 -31.26 -7.32 -8.05
C ASP A 251 -32.36 -8.01 -7.22
N GLY A 252 -33.16 -7.19 -6.52
CA GLY A 252 -34.20 -7.66 -5.62
C GLY A 252 -33.72 -8.19 -4.26
N GLU A 253 -32.41 -8.33 -4.05
CA GLU A 253 -31.82 -8.83 -2.80
C GLU A 253 -31.07 -7.75 -2.03
N SER A 254 -30.44 -6.79 -2.71
CA SER A 254 -29.67 -5.74 -2.06
C SER A 254 -29.50 -4.47 -2.88
N GLU A 255 -29.21 -3.37 -2.19
CA GLU A 255 -28.72 -2.11 -2.75
C GLU A 255 -27.40 -1.71 -2.07
N ILE A 256 -26.41 -1.29 -2.85
CA ILE A 256 -25.13 -0.79 -2.32
C ILE A 256 -25.33 0.68 -1.90
N GLN A 257 -25.29 0.94 -0.59
CA GLN A 257 -25.42 2.30 -0.05
C GLN A 257 -24.08 3.04 -0.05
N LYS A 258 -22.99 2.33 0.30
CA LYS A 258 -21.66 2.94 0.43
C LYS A 258 -20.56 1.89 0.29
N VAL A 259 -19.48 2.27 -0.41
CA VAL A 259 -18.23 1.49 -0.46
C VAL A 259 -17.11 2.31 0.17
N THR A 260 -16.60 1.83 1.30
CA THR A 260 -15.50 2.47 2.03
C THR A 260 -14.19 1.74 1.76
N ALA A 261 -13.32 2.36 0.97
CA ALA A 261 -12.04 1.81 0.54
C ALA A 261 -10.93 2.87 0.61
N GLY A 262 -10.81 3.56 1.75
CA GLY A 262 -9.79 4.62 1.91
C GLY A 262 -9.91 5.73 0.87
N ASN A 263 -8.79 6.18 0.31
CA ASN A 263 -8.74 7.20 -0.75
C ASN A 263 -8.50 6.60 -2.16
N TYR A 264 -8.84 5.32 -2.34
CA TYR A 264 -8.73 4.68 -3.65
C TYR A 264 -9.79 5.21 -4.62
N PRO A 265 -9.44 5.45 -5.90
CA PRO A 265 -10.42 5.83 -6.91
C PRO A 265 -11.55 4.81 -7.02
N GLN A 266 -12.78 5.30 -7.08
CA GLN A 266 -13.98 4.48 -7.24
C GLN A 266 -14.73 4.93 -8.50
N ALA A 267 -15.12 3.97 -9.34
CA ALA A 267 -16.00 4.20 -10.48
C ALA A 267 -17.35 3.53 -10.19
N GLN A 268 -18.44 4.29 -10.30
CA GLN A 268 -19.80 3.77 -10.11
C GLN A 268 -20.45 3.52 -11.47
N ASP A 269 -21.12 2.38 -11.59
CA ASP A 269 -21.99 2.05 -12.72
C ASP A 269 -23.41 1.89 -12.18
N ASN A 270 -24.25 2.90 -12.42
CA ASN A 270 -25.62 2.93 -11.90
C ASN A 270 -26.56 1.98 -12.66
N GLU A 271 -26.25 1.64 -13.93
CA GLU A 271 -27.04 0.72 -14.73
C GLU A 271 -26.82 -0.72 -14.22
N ALA A 272 -25.55 -1.10 -14.03
CA ALA A 272 -25.19 -2.39 -13.45
C ALA A 272 -25.38 -2.45 -11.92
N GLY A 273 -25.55 -1.31 -11.25
CA GLY A 273 -25.57 -1.22 -9.78
C GLY A 273 -24.26 -1.69 -9.14
N SER A 274 -23.13 -1.34 -9.76
CA SER A 274 -21.79 -1.78 -9.34
C SER A 274 -20.85 -0.63 -8.98
N VAL A 275 -19.87 -0.94 -8.13
CA VAL A 275 -18.79 -0.02 -7.76
C VAL A 275 -17.45 -0.73 -7.95
N THR A 276 -16.56 -0.11 -8.73
CA THR A 276 -15.20 -0.61 -8.97
C THR A 276 -14.18 0.24 -8.23
N VAL A 277 -13.44 -0.37 -7.30
CA VAL A 277 -12.32 0.22 -6.57
C VAL A 277 -11.01 -0.13 -7.27
N SER A 278 -10.19 0.89 -7.58
CA SER A 278 -8.86 0.70 -8.21
C SER A 278 -7.75 0.85 -7.18
N PHE A 279 -7.05 -0.25 -6.86
CA PHE A 279 -5.99 -0.28 -5.85
C PHE A 279 -4.59 -0.02 -6.40
N GLY A 280 -4.37 -0.29 -7.69
CA GLY A 280 -3.03 -0.31 -8.28
C GLY A 280 -2.25 -1.56 -7.88
N ASP A 281 -1.02 -1.41 -7.41
CA ASP A 281 -0.15 -2.55 -7.09
C ASP A 281 -0.43 -3.11 -5.69
N LEU A 282 -0.28 -4.43 -5.54
CA LEU A 282 -0.38 -5.14 -4.27
C LEU A 282 0.90 -5.93 -3.99
N TYR A 283 1.46 -5.78 -2.79
CA TYR A 283 2.68 -6.49 -2.39
C TYR A 283 2.39 -7.87 -1.80
N SER A 284 3.40 -8.72 -1.77
CA SER A 284 3.35 -10.02 -1.10
C SER A 284 2.91 -9.84 0.36
N LYS A 285 1.85 -10.56 0.78
CA LYS A 285 1.24 -10.48 2.11
C LYS A 285 0.70 -9.09 2.51
N GLU A 286 0.63 -8.12 1.59
CA GLU A 286 -0.08 -6.86 1.84
C GLU A 286 -1.60 -7.12 1.80
N VAL A 287 -2.33 -6.42 2.66
CA VAL A 287 -3.77 -6.60 2.84
C VAL A 287 -4.50 -5.31 2.46
N ARG A 288 -5.59 -5.43 1.72
CA ARG A 288 -6.53 -4.35 1.38
C ARG A 288 -7.93 -4.73 1.84
N LYS A 289 -8.53 -3.90 2.68
CA LYS A 289 -9.89 -4.08 3.17
C LYS A 289 -10.84 -3.06 2.58
N VAL A 290 -12.05 -3.51 2.27
CA VAL A 290 -13.18 -2.70 1.81
C VAL A 290 -14.39 -3.02 2.66
N ILE A 291 -15.09 -2.00 3.14
CA ILE A 291 -16.40 -2.17 3.80
C ILE A 291 -17.48 -1.74 2.82
N VAL A 292 -18.46 -2.61 2.62
CA VAL A 292 -19.64 -2.38 1.80
C VAL A 292 -20.86 -2.34 2.72
N ASP A 293 -21.56 -1.21 2.69
CA ASP A 293 -22.85 -1.03 3.36
C ASP A 293 -23.96 -1.41 2.39
N LEU A 294 -24.75 -2.43 2.74
CA LEU A 294 -25.79 -3.02 1.91
C LEU A 294 -27.15 -2.80 2.57
N LEU A 295 -28.12 -2.31 1.80
CA LEU A 295 -29.52 -2.27 2.22
C LEU A 295 -30.23 -3.53 1.69
N LEU A 296 -30.76 -4.34 2.59
CA LEU A 296 -31.57 -5.51 2.24
C LEU A 296 -33.05 -5.15 2.33
N PRO A 297 -33.88 -5.51 1.33
CA PRO A 297 -35.31 -5.23 1.33
C PRO A 297 -36.07 -6.15 2.30
N ASP A 298 -37.32 -5.81 2.59
CA ASP A 298 -38.22 -6.68 3.33
C ASP A 298 -38.61 -7.93 2.50
N ILE A 299 -38.71 -9.08 3.17
CA ILE A 299 -39.14 -10.33 2.55
C ILE A 299 -40.12 -11.09 3.46
N GLU A 300 -40.94 -11.97 2.88
CA GLU A 300 -42.04 -12.61 3.62
C GLU A 300 -41.68 -13.94 4.32
N SER A 301 -40.61 -14.61 3.87
CA SER A 301 -40.30 -15.98 4.32
C SER A 301 -38.82 -16.23 4.46
N ASP A 302 -38.46 -17.08 5.43
CA ASP A 302 -37.09 -17.53 5.65
C ASP A 302 -36.47 -18.17 4.40
N ARG A 303 -35.31 -17.66 3.98
CA ARG A 303 -34.56 -18.20 2.84
C ARG A 303 -33.10 -17.77 2.83
N GLY A 304 -32.28 -18.44 2.04
CA GLY A 304 -30.98 -17.90 1.64
C GLY A 304 -31.18 -16.73 0.66
N ALA A 305 -30.37 -15.70 0.82
CA ALA A 305 -30.30 -14.55 -0.07
C ALA A 305 -28.84 -14.28 -0.46
N ASP A 306 -28.58 -14.21 -1.75
CA ASP A 306 -27.30 -13.77 -2.31
C ASP A 306 -27.33 -12.25 -2.35
N ILE A 307 -26.50 -11.58 -1.53
CA ILE A 307 -26.64 -10.14 -1.23
C ILE A 307 -25.56 -9.27 -1.87
N LEU A 308 -24.50 -9.86 -2.39
CA LEU A 308 -23.44 -9.11 -3.06
C LEU A 308 -22.66 -10.04 -3.97
N GLU A 309 -22.46 -9.63 -5.21
CA GLU A 309 -21.49 -10.25 -6.10
C GLU A 309 -20.17 -9.47 -6.04
N VAL A 310 -19.06 -10.20 -6.00
CA VAL A 310 -17.71 -9.65 -5.89
C VAL A 310 -16.83 -10.27 -6.96
N THR A 311 -16.22 -9.44 -7.79
CA THR A 311 -15.20 -9.83 -8.77
C THR A 311 -13.93 -9.02 -8.54
N TYR A 312 -12.79 -9.54 -8.97
CA TYR A 312 -11.55 -8.77 -8.98
C TYR A 312 -10.73 -9.12 -10.21
N SER A 313 -9.93 -8.17 -10.66
CA SER A 313 -9.01 -8.34 -11.78
C SER A 313 -7.66 -7.74 -11.46
N TYR A 314 -6.61 -8.27 -12.06
CA TYR A 314 -5.26 -7.73 -11.94
C TYR A 314 -4.38 -8.13 -13.11
N LYS A 315 -3.19 -7.54 -13.17
CA LYS A 315 -2.14 -7.90 -14.13
C LYS A 315 -0.94 -8.54 -13.44
N THR A 316 -0.40 -9.58 -14.04
CA THR A 316 0.89 -10.18 -13.65
C THR A 316 1.74 -10.34 -14.90
N ASN A 317 2.96 -9.77 -14.88
CA ASN A 317 3.86 -9.77 -16.05
C ASN A 317 3.17 -9.28 -17.34
N GLY A 318 2.31 -8.25 -17.21
CA GLY A 318 1.56 -7.64 -18.32
C GLY A 318 0.31 -8.42 -18.78
N LYS A 319 0.04 -9.62 -18.24
CA LYS A 319 -1.14 -10.42 -18.57
C LYS A 319 -2.28 -10.13 -17.61
N LEU A 320 -3.46 -9.86 -18.14
CA LEU A 320 -4.69 -9.68 -17.35
C LEU A 320 -5.19 -11.03 -16.82
N PHE A 321 -5.66 -11.02 -15.58
CA PHE A 321 -6.41 -12.08 -14.95
C PHE A 321 -7.70 -11.51 -14.39
N ASP A 322 -8.81 -12.15 -14.72
CA ASP A 322 -10.14 -11.87 -14.18
C ASP A 322 -10.55 -13.05 -13.32
N ALA A 323 -10.85 -12.77 -12.04
CA ALA A 323 -11.30 -13.79 -11.12
C ALA A 323 -12.77 -14.15 -11.40
N PRO A 324 -13.15 -15.42 -11.19
CA PRO A 324 -14.55 -15.80 -11.21
C PRO A 324 -15.34 -15.03 -10.13
N PRO A 325 -16.63 -14.72 -10.37
CA PRO A 325 -17.45 -14.06 -9.37
C PRO A 325 -17.58 -14.89 -8.09
N ALA A 326 -17.49 -14.21 -6.96
CA ALA A 326 -17.80 -14.75 -5.64
C ALA A 326 -19.05 -14.05 -5.10
N THR A 327 -19.98 -14.83 -4.56
CA THR A 327 -21.23 -14.30 -4.02
C THR A 327 -21.21 -14.35 -2.50
N LEU A 328 -21.60 -13.26 -1.84
CA LEU A 328 -21.88 -13.27 -0.41
C LEU A 328 -23.34 -13.65 -0.20
N THR A 329 -23.57 -14.64 0.66
CA THR A 329 -24.90 -15.13 1.00
C THR A 329 -25.19 -14.89 2.48
N VAL A 330 -26.44 -14.59 2.80
CA VAL A 330 -26.97 -14.57 4.17
C VAL A 330 -28.22 -15.42 4.27
N ARG A 331 -28.54 -15.90 5.46
CA ARG A 331 -29.83 -16.49 5.78
C ARG A 331 -30.77 -15.41 6.30
N ARG A 332 -31.86 -15.15 5.59
CA ARG A 332 -32.94 -14.27 6.02
C ARG A 332 -33.88 -15.07 6.93
N THR A 333 -34.11 -14.65 8.17
CA THR A 333 -34.89 -15.40 9.17
C THR A 333 -35.73 -14.49 10.06
N GLY A 334 -36.98 -14.88 10.34
CA GLY A 334 -37.87 -14.17 11.27
C GLY A 334 -37.63 -14.53 12.74
N SER A 335 -36.86 -15.59 13.00
CA SER A 335 -36.37 -15.95 14.33
C SER A 335 -34.89 -15.62 14.39
N THR A 336 -34.56 -14.37 14.74
CA THR A 336 -33.23 -14.05 15.25
C THR A 336 -33.12 -14.75 16.61
N GLY A 337 -32.16 -15.67 16.77
CA GLY A 337 -32.13 -16.62 17.88
C GLY A 337 -32.34 -15.97 19.27
N ALA A 338 -33.45 -16.30 19.92
CA ALA A 338 -33.66 -16.05 21.35
C ALA A 338 -32.78 -17.03 22.13
N GLY A 339 -31.53 -16.66 22.40
CA GLY A 339 -30.59 -17.52 23.13
C GLY A 339 -29.25 -16.92 23.51
N ASP A 340 -28.71 -16.01 22.69
CA ASP A 340 -27.50 -15.26 23.03
C ASP A 340 -27.78 -13.77 22.81
N SER A 341 -27.55 -12.97 23.85
CA SER A 341 -27.48 -11.51 23.74
C SER A 341 -26.26 -11.11 22.92
N SER A 342 -26.32 -11.28 21.60
CA SER A 342 -25.53 -10.53 20.63
C SER A 342 -26.50 -9.99 19.58
N PRO A 343 -26.51 -8.69 19.28
CA PRO A 343 -27.50 -8.12 18.39
C PRO A 343 -27.32 -8.76 17.01
N ALA A 344 -28.40 -9.27 16.42
CA ALA A 344 -28.41 -9.69 15.01
C ALA A 344 -28.05 -8.54 14.04
N ASP A 345 -27.94 -7.31 14.55
CA ASP A 345 -27.54 -6.10 13.84
C ASP A 345 -26.04 -5.77 13.93
N ASP A 346 -25.30 -6.29 14.92
CA ASP A 346 -23.89 -5.93 15.06
C ASP A 346 -23.04 -6.70 14.04
N PRO A 347 -22.12 -6.03 13.32
CA PRO A 347 -21.26 -6.71 12.37
C PRO A 347 -20.21 -7.56 13.10
N PRO A 348 -19.55 -8.53 12.42
CA PRO A 348 -18.56 -9.38 13.08
C PRO A 348 -17.41 -8.56 13.70
N VAL A 349 -16.81 -9.04 14.79
CA VAL A 349 -15.70 -8.36 15.51
C VAL A 349 -14.59 -7.84 14.59
N VAL A 350 -14.22 -8.61 13.57
CA VAL A 350 -13.20 -8.21 12.58
C VAL A 350 -13.63 -7.00 11.74
N VAL A 351 -14.93 -6.88 11.45
CA VAL A 351 -15.53 -5.74 10.75
C VAL A 351 -15.61 -4.54 11.69
N GLN A 352 -16.02 -4.74 12.95
CA GLN A 352 -16.02 -3.69 13.97
C GLN A 352 -14.62 -3.10 14.19
N THR A 353 -13.59 -3.96 14.24
CA THR A 353 -12.18 -3.54 14.37
C THR A 353 -11.77 -2.64 13.20
N GLU A 354 -12.13 -3.01 11.97
CA GLU A 354 -11.82 -2.21 10.78
C GLU A 354 -12.61 -0.89 10.75
N MET A 355 -13.88 -0.90 11.18
CA MET A 355 -14.67 0.32 11.36
C MET A 355 -14.06 1.26 12.39
N ALA A 356 -13.56 0.72 13.51
CA ALA A 356 -12.86 1.49 14.53
C ALA A 356 -11.58 2.12 13.97
N ARG A 357 -10.76 1.36 13.23
CA ARG A 357 -9.58 1.88 12.53
C ARG A 357 -9.92 3.04 11.60
N LEU A 358 -10.98 2.91 10.80
CA LEU A 358 -11.42 3.96 9.88
C LEU A 358 -11.89 5.21 10.64
N LYS A 359 -12.68 5.02 11.71
CA LYS A 359 -13.12 6.12 12.59
C LYS A 359 -11.93 6.85 13.21
N THR A 360 -10.96 6.11 13.78
CA THR A 360 -9.73 6.68 14.34
C THR A 360 -8.96 7.48 13.29
N ALA A 361 -8.77 6.95 12.08
CA ALA A 361 -8.08 7.67 11.00
C ALA A 361 -8.80 8.97 10.59
N THR A 362 -10.14 8.99 10.57
CA THR A 362 -10.93 10.21 10.36
C THR A 362 -10.69 11.22 11.49
N MET A 363 -10.70 10.78 12.75
CA MET A 363 -10.48 11.67 13.89
C MET A 363 -9.06 12.23 13.95
N ILE A 364 -8.04 11.46 13.52
CA ILE A 364 -6.67 11.98 13.33
C ILE A 364 -6.64 13.10 12.28
N THR A 365 -7.35 12.91 11.17
CA THR A 365 -7.46 13.92 10.10
C THR A 365 -8.13 15.20 10.62
N GLU A 366 -9.23 15.05 11.36
CA GLU A 366 -9.94 16.17 11.99
C GLU A 366 -9.07 16.89 13.02
N ALA A 367 -8.37 16.15 13.89
CA ALA A 367 -7.47 16.70 14.89
C ALA A 367 -6.33 17.50 14.23
N ARG A 368 -5.71 16.96 13.17
CA ARG A 368 -4.69 17.70 12.41
C ARG A 368 -5.28 18.98 11.82
N ALA A 369 -6.46 18.93 11.21
CA ALA A 369 -7.11 20.12 10.65
C ALA A 369 -7.42 21.18 11.72
N MET A 370 -7.81 20.78 12.94
CA MET A 370 -7.98 21.69 14.08
C MET A 370 -6.64 22.30 14.53
N ALA A 371 -5.59 21.50 14.64
CA ALA A 371 -4.25 21.95 15.03
C ALA A 371 -3.61 22.88 13.98
N ASP A 372 -3.89 22.67 12.69
CA ASP A 372 -3.51 23.58 11.60
C ASP A 372 -4.25 24.92 11.66
N GLY A 373 -5.43 24.96 12.28
CA GLY A 373 -6.21 26.17 12.56
C GLY A 373 -5.94 26.79 13.92
N ASP A 374 -4.77 26.53 14.53
CA ASP A 374 -4.35 27.00 15.86
C ASP A 374 -5.27 26.57 17.02
N LYS A 375 -6.09 25.52 16.84
CA LYS A 375 -6.98 24.95 17.88
C LYS A 375 -6.40 23.67 18.47
N LEU A 376 -5.22 23.78 19.06
CA LEU A 376 -4.49 22.62 19.59
C LEU A 376 -5.24 21.92 20.74
N GLY A 377 -6.01 22.66 21.56
CA GLY A 377 -6.85 22.09 22.61
C GLY A 377 -7.91 21.15 22.04
N ASP A 378 -8.76 21.67 21.14
CA ASP A 378 -9.78 20.90 20.44
C ASP A 378 -9.20 19.69 19.69
N ALA A 379 -8.03 19.85 19.06
CA ALA A 379 -7.32 18.78 18.38
C ALA A 379 -6.94 17.64 19.34
N ARG A 380 -6.43 17.97 20.53
CA ARG A 380 -6.08 16.98 21.55
C ARG A 380 -7.34 16.30 22.11
N ASP A 381 -8.40 17.05 22.37
CA ASP A 381 -9.67 16.52 22.84
C ASP A 381 -10.25 15.52 21.84
N LYS A 382 -10.14 15.82 20.53
CA LYS A 382 -10.51 14.90 19.44
C LYS A 382 -9.67 13.62 19.45
N LEU A 383 -8.36 13.69 19.74
CA LEU A 383 -7.51 12.49 19.85
C LEU A 383 -7.85 11.65 21.10
N VAL A 384 -8.18 12.29 22.22
CA VAL A 384 -8.65 11.60 23.44
C VAL A 384 -10.00 10.94 23.20
N GLU A 385 -10.93 11.61 22.52
CA GLU A 385 -12.20 11.04 22.08
C GLU A 385 -11.97 9.77 21.24
N ALA A 386 -11.00 9.81 20.31
CA ALA A 386 -10.62 8.66 19.50
C ALA A 386 -10.05 7.52 20.35
N GLN A 387 -9.24 7.84 21.36
CA GLN A 387 -8.65 6.85 22.26
C GLN A 387 -9.71 6.15 23.12
N ASN A 388 -10.63 6.92 23.71
CA ASN A 388 -11.74 6.39 24.50
C ASN A 388 -12.67 5.52 23.64
N GLY A 389 -12.93 5.94 22.39
CA GLY A 389 -13.74 5.16 21.45
C GLY A 389 -13.14 3.81 21.04
N LEU A 390 -11.86 3.54 21.35
CA LEU A 390 -11.23 2.22 21.20
C LEU A 390 -11.42 1.32 22.42
N GLU A 391 -11.83 1.85 23.58
CA GLU A 391 -12.16 1.04 24.76
C GLU A 391 -13.48 0.26 24.52
N ASP A 392 -14.44 0.90 23.86
CA ASP A 392 -15.75 0.31 23.53
C ASP A 392 -15.66 -0.85 22.53
N VAL A 393 -14.59 -0.91 21.74
CA VAL A 393 -14.54 -1.79 20.57
C VAL A 393 -14.24 -3.23 20.96
N LEU A 394 -13.42 -3.52 22.00
CA LEU A 394 -13.11 -4.91 22.39
C LEU A 394 -12.55 -5.06 23.83
N GLU A 395 -13.16 -5.93 24.63
CA GLU A 395 -12.62 -6.51 25.87
C GLU A 395 -11.43 -7.49 25.63
N GLN A 396 -11.01 -7.70 24.37
CA GLN A 396 -9.98 -8.66 23.97
C GLN A 396 -8.74 -7.96 23.39
N SER A 397 -7.55 -8.45 23.73
CA SER A 397 -6.26 -7.97 23.23
C SER A 397 -6.14 -8.13 21.70
N ASN A 398 -6.61 -7.13 20.93
CA ASN A 398 -6.49 -7.09 19.48
C ASN A 398 -5.26 -6.28 19.07
N PRO A 399 -4.29 -6.88 18.34
CA PRO A 399 -3.05 -6.18 17.96
C PRO A 399 -3.26 -4.89 17.15
N VAL A 400 -4.32 -4.82 16.34
CA VAL A 400 -4.64 -3.61 15.56
C VAL A 400 -5.08 -2.48 16.49
N VAL A 401 -5.90 -2.80 17.50
CA VAL A 401 -6.39 -1.82 18.48
C VAL A 401 -5.24 -1.31 19.35
N GLU A 402 -4.32 -2.18 19.78
CA GLU A 402 -3.12 -1.78 20.53
C GLU A 402 -2.20 -0.86 19.72
N MET A 403 -2.03 -1.14 18.43
CA MET A 403 -1.28 -0.28 17.52
C MET A 403 -1.95 1.09 17.36
N LEU A 404 -3.28 1.15 17.22
CA LEU A 404 -4.02 2.42 17.15
C LEU A 404 -3.91 3.22 18.46
N ARG A 405 -3.96 2.56 19.62
CA ARG A 405 -3.74 3.21 20.92
C ARG A 405 -2.35 3.82 21.01
N THR A 406 -1.33 3.08 20.56
CA THR A 406 0.07 3.54 20.54
C THR A 406 0.24 4.75 19.62
N GLU A 407 -0.36 4.73 18.43
CA GLU A 407 -0.37 5.84 17.48
C GLU A 407 -1.04 7.10 18.08
N LEU A 408 -2.22 6.96 18.68
CA LEU A 408 -2.93 8.07 19.31
C LEU A 408 -2.14 8.67 20.48
N GLN A 409 -1.51 7.83 21.30
CA GLN A 409 -0.63 8.29 22.38
C GLN A 409 0.58 9.06 21.84
N GLN A 410 1.16 8.62 20.71
CA GLN A 410 2.25 9.34 20.07
C GLN A 410 1.78 10.69 19.53
N LEU A 411 0.65 10.74 18.82
CA LEU A 411 0.04 11.99 18.37
C LEU A 411 -0.25 12.95 19.54
N LEU A 412 -0.79 12.46 20.65
CA LEU A 412 -1.02 13.27 21.86
C LEU A 412 0.27 13.86 22.44
N LYS A 413 1.42 13.19 22.33
CA LYS A 413 2.71 13.76 22.71
C LYS A 413 3.14 14.85 21.74
N LEU A 414 2.97 14.62 20.44
CA LEU A 414 3.39 15.54 19.38
C LEU A 414 2.47 16.77 19.27
N PHE A 415 1.23 16.68 19.72
CA PHE A 415 0.24 17.77 19.76
C PHE A 415 0.30 18.53 21.11
N ARG A 416 1.45 18.56 21.79
CA ARG A 416 1.57 19.21 23.12
C ARG A 416 1.70 20.73 23.03
N THR A 417 2.47 21.21 22.06
CA THR A 417 2.66 22.65 21.79
C THR A 417 2.64 22.89 20.29
N GLN A 418 2.36 24.12 19.87
CA GLN A 418 2.34 24.46 18.45
C GLN A 418 3.68 24.20 17.76
N GLU A 419 4.80 24.43 18.46
CA GLU A 419 6.14 24.20 17.90
C GLU A 419 6.40 22.70 17.64
N VAL A 420 6.09 21.83 18.61
CA VAL A 420 6.26 20.38 18.45
C VAL A 420 5.30 19.85 17.39
N TYR A 421 4.07 20.37 17.35
CA TYR A 421 3.10 20.03 16.33
C TYR A 421 3.63 20.39 14.93
N ASN A 422 4.05 21.63 14.71
CA ASN A 422 4.51 22.08 13.40
C ASN A 422 5.73 21.27 12.90
N LYS A 423 6.69 20.96 13.78
CA LYS A 423 7.93 20.26 13.42
C LYS A 423 7.76 18.75 13.29
N GLN A 424 6.96 18.11 14.15
CA GLN A 424 6.88 16.64 14.24
C GLN A 424 5.44 16.13 14.15
N GLY A 425 4.49 16.76 14.84
CA GLY A 425 3.10 16.30 14.88
C GLY A 425 2.36 16.35 13.54
N ARG A 426 2.51 17.44 12.79
CA ARG A 426 1.95 17.63 11.45
C ARG A 426 2.49 16.60 10.46
N PRO A 427 3.80 16.44 10.26
CA PRO A 427 4.33 15.41 9.36
C PRO A 427 3.93 14.00 9.80
N TYR A 428 3.97 13.69 11.10
CA TYR A 428 3.52 12.39 11.64
C TYR A 428 2.05 12.12 11.26
N ALA A 429 1.16 13.06 11.53
CA ALA A 429 -0.26 12.93 11.22
C ALA A 429 -0.51 12.78 9.72
N MET A 430 0.20 13.54 8.86
CA MET A 430 0.10 13.41 7.40
C MET A 430 0.57 12.03 6.91
N SER A 431 1.70 11.52 7.41
CA SER A 431 2.17 10.16 7.10
C SER A 431 1.18 9.11 7.57
N SER A 432 0.63 9.27 8.78
CA SER A 432 -0.44 8.41 9.32
C SER A 432 -1.67 8.35 8.42
N GLU A 433 -2.19 9.51 8.00
CA GLU A 433 -3.32 9.62 7.09
C GLU A 433 -3.08 8.87 5.78
N THR A 434 -1.92 9.09 5.12
CA THR A 434 -1.62 8.42 3.85
C THR A 434 -1.52 6.92 4.02
N SER A 435 -0.89 6.46 5.10
CA SER A 435 -0.75 5.05 5.41
C SER A 435 -2.09 4.37 5.69
N HIS A 436 -3.01 4.99 6.46
CA HIS A 436 -4.35 4.45 6.67
C HIS A 436 -5.24 4.48 5.43
N ALA A 437 -5.16 5.54 4.64
CA ALA A 437 -5.97 5.71 3.44
C ALA A 437 -5.54 4.73 2.33
N ARG A 438 -4.24 4.45 2.24
CA ARG A 438 -3.66 3.45 1.33
C ARG A 438 -3.58 2.06 1.96
N GLN A 439 -3.83 1.89 3.25
CA GLN A 439 -3.58 0.64 3.99
C GLN A 439 -2.17 0.06 3.74
N ARG A 440 -1.18 0.95 3.60
CA ARG A 440 0.19 0.63 3.21
C ARG A 440 1.14 1.23 4.23
N PHE A 441 2.22 0.52 4.52
CA PHE A 441 3.23 0.99 5.45
C PHE A 441 3.84 2.31 4.96
N ALA A 442 4.05 3.25 5.89
CA ALA A 442 4.83 4.45 5.71
C ALA A 442 5.61 4.73 7.00
N ALA A 443 6.85 5.17 6.90
CA ALA A 443 7.61 5.53 8.09
C ALA A 443 7.04 6.83 8.69
N ARG A 444 6.96 6.89 10.02
CA ARG A 444 6.38 8.03 10.75
C ARG A 444 7.35 8.54 11.83
N GLY A 445 8.64 8.29 11.69
CA GLY A 445 9.65 8.59 12.72
C GLY A 445 9.77 7.53 13.84
N ASP A 446 8.81 6.61 13.96
CA ASP A 446 8.74 5.55 14.98
C ASP A 446 8.73 4.13 14.34
N ILE A 447 9.63 3.93 13.37
CA ILE A 447 9.66 2.80 12.44
C ILE A 447 9.71 1.40 13.10
N GLU A 448 10.15 1.33 14.36
CA GLU A 448 10.26 0.08 15.12
C GLU A 448 8.99 -0.26 15.91
N SER A 449 8.35 0.74 16.53
CA SER A 449 7.16 0.52 17.38
C SER A 449 5.86 0.52 16.58
N MET A 450 5.82 1.25 15.47
CA MET A 450 4.62 1.45 14.67
C MET A 450 4.73 0.69 13.34
N ARG A 451 4.33 -0.59 13.34
CA ARG A 451 4.46 -1.51 12.19
C ARG A 451 3.14 -1.78 11.44
N MET A 452 2.14 -0.91 11.60
CA MET A 452 0.85 -1.13 10.95
C MET A 452 1.02 -1.16 9.42
N PHE A 453 0.43 -2.17 8.77
CA PHE A 453 0.54 -2.46 7.34
C PHE A 453 1.94 -2.89 6.85
N ALA A 454 2.90 -3.10 7.74
CA ALA A 454 4.18 -3.69 7.37
C ALA A 454 4.01 -5.14 6.91
N THR A 455 4.80 -5.55 5.92
CA THR A 455 4.87 -6.94 5.45
C THR A 455 6.10 -7.63 6.05
N PRO A 456 6.15 -8.98 6.09
CA PRO A 456 7.32 -9.72 6.55
C PRO A 456 8.62 -9.34 5.80
N ARG A 457 8.53 -9.01 4.50
CA ARG A 457 9.71 -8.57 3.73
C ARG A 457 10.19 -7.19 4.18
N MET A 458 9.27 -6.29 4.52
CA MET A 458 9.60 -4.99 5.09
C MET A 458 10.33 -5.17 6.43
N ASP A 459 9.84 -6.02 7.34
CA ASP A 459 10.56 -6.32 8.59
C ASP A 459 11.97 -6.90 8.34
N LYS A 460 12.11 -7.84 7.40
CA LYS A 460 13.42 -8.40 7.03
C LYS A 460 14.38 -7.32 6.53
N TYR A 461 13.91 -6.41 5.66
CA TYR A 461 14.72 -5.34 5.10
C TYR A 461 15.05 -4.26 6.13
N LEU A 462 14.21 -4.07 7.15
CA LEU A 462 14.50 -3.21 8.29
C LEU A 462 15.75 -3.70 9.02
N GLU A 463 15.77 -4.98 9.38
CA GLU A 463 16.87 -5.61 10.10
C GLU A 463 18.16 -5.68 9.27
N GLN A 464 18.04 -5.94 7.97
CA GLN A 464 19.19 -5.92 7.07
C GLN A 464 19.77 -4.52 6.90
N ALA A 465 18.93 -3.48 6.85
CA ALA A 465 19.39 -2.09 6.77
C ALA A 465 20.10 -1.66 8.05
N LYS A 466 19.61 -2.05 9.23
CA LYS A 466 20.28 -1.78 10.51
C LYS A 466 21.70 -2.36 10.55
N LYS A 467 21.82 -3.66 10.23
CA LYS A 467 23.13 -4.33 10.16
C LYS A 467 24.06 -3.67 9.14
N PHE A 468 23.50 -3.23 8.01
CA PHE A 468 24.27 -2.54 6.99
C PHE A 468 24.77 -1.16 7.45
N ASP A 469 23.95 -0.39 8.17
CA ASP A 469 24.34 0.90 8.72
C ASP A 469 25.42 0.74 9.81
N GLU A 470 25.39 -0.34 10.58
CA GLU A 470 26.42 -0.70 11.56
C GLU A 470 27.74 -1.13 10.88
N ASN A 471 27.67 -1.91 9.81
CA ASN A 471 28.84 -2.40 9.08
C ASN A 471 28.63 -2.41 7.54
N PRO A 472 28.88 -1.30 6.83
CA PRO A 472 28.67 -1.21 5.39
C PRO A 472 29.53 -2.15 4.53
N ALA A 473 30.59 -2.72 5.12
CA ALA A 473 31.47 -3.68 4.46
C ALA A 473 30.84 -5.08 4.37
N GLU A 474 29.81 -5.39 5.18
CA GLU A 474 29.15 -6.68 5.12
C GLU A 474 28.37 -6.88 3.81
N PRO A 475 28.34 -8.12 3.29
CA PRO A 475 27.56 -8.45 2.12
C PRO A 475 26.07 -8.35 2.47
N VAL A 476 25.33 -7.56 1.69
CA VAL A 476 23.88 -7.48 1.78
C VAL A 476 23.28 -8.46 0.76
N PRO A 477 22.41 -9.40 1.19
CA PRO A 477 21.74 -10.31 0.26
C PRO A 477 20.93 -9.53 -0.78
N SER A 478 21.00 -9.93 -2.05
CA SER A 478 20.14 -9.34 -3.09
C SER A 478 18.69 -9.81 -2.95
N ALA A 479 17.76 -9.15 -3.64
CA ALA A 479 16.36 -9.55 -3.69
C ALA A 479 16.18 -11.02 -4.12
N ASP A 480 16.99 -11.49 -5.08
CA ASP A 480 16.92 -12.86 -5.57
C ASP A 480 17.44 -13.86 -4.53
N ASP A 481 18.46 -13.48 -3.74
CA ASP A 481 18.96 -14.32 -2.65
C ASP A 481 17.94 -14.41 -1.52
N ASP A 482 17.26 -13.31 -1.19
CA ASP A 482 16.18 -13.32 -0.22
C ASP A 482 14.99 -14.18 -0.68
N VAL A 483 14.69 -14.25 -1.98
CA VAL A 483 13.66 -15.16 -2.52
C VAL A 483 14.11 -16.61 -2.46
N LYS A 484 15.37 -16.92 -2.78
CA LYS A 484 15.91 -18.30 -2.65
C LYS A 484 15.81 -18.80 -1.21
N GLU A 485 16.16 -17.94 -0.24
CA GLU A 485 16.07 -18.28 1.18
C GLU A 485 14.62 -18.56 1.62
N GLU A 486 13.66 -17.74 1.18
CA GLU A 486 12.24 -17.97 1.49
C GLU A 486 11.69 -19.26 0.87
N ILE A 487 12.05 -19.56 -0.38
CA ILE A 487 11.65 -20.82 -1.03
C ILE A 487 12.28 -22.03 -0.34
N ALA A 488 13.53 -21.91 0.12
CA ALA A 488 14.19 -22.96 0.89
C ALA A 488 13.49 -23.19 2.24
N ALA A 489 13.03 -22.12 2.90
CA ALA A 489 12.30 -22.20 4.16
C ALA A 489 10.86 -22.74 3.99
N ASN A 490 10.19 -22.42 2.88
CA ASN A 490 8.85 -22.92 2.56
C ASN A 490 8.69 -23.26 1.06
N PRO A 491 9.06 -24.49 0.64
CA PRO A 491 9.03 -24.89 -0.76
C PRO A 491 7.64 -24.89 -1.41
N LEU A 492 6.57 -24.94 -0.61
CA LEU A 492 5.19 -24.96 -1.10
C LEU A 492 4.58 -23.57 -1.27
N ALA A 493 5.19 -22.52 -0.69
CA ALA A 493 4.67 -21.16 -0.76
C ALA A 493 4.33 -20.69 -2.19
N PRO A 494 5.18 -20.95 -3.22
CA PRO A 494 4.89 -20.48 -4.58
C PRO A 494 3.65 -21.11 -5.24
N ILE A 495 3.20 -22.28 -4.77
CA ILE A 495 2.06 -23.01 -5.35
C ILE A 495 0.83 -23.04 -4.44
N ALA A 496 0.96 -22.64 -3.17
CA ALA A 496 -0.12 -22.66 -2.20
C ALA A 496 -1.30 -21.76 -2.62
N GLY A 497 -1.02 -20.54 -3.08
CA GLY A 497 -2.05 -19.60 -3.58
C GLY A 497 -2.84 -20.15 -4.77
N PRO A 498 -2.17 -20.59 -5.86
CA PRO A 498 -2.81 -21.30 -6.97
C PRO A 498 -3.67 -22.49 -6.54
N ILE A 499 -3.17 -23.36 -5.67
CA ILE A 499 -3.90 -24.54 -5.19
C ILE A 499 -5.16 -24.11 -4.43
N ALA A 500 -5.03 -23.18 -3.48
CA ALA A 500 -6.16 -22.66 -2.71
C ALA A 500 -7.22 -22.04 -3.63
N PHE A 501 -6.81 -21.29 -4.65
CA PHE A 501 -7.71 -20.72 -5.64
C PHE A 501 -8.52 -21.79 -6.40
N TYR A 502 -7.86 -22.81 -6.95
CA TYR A 502 -8.56 -23.85 -7.70
C TYR A 502 -9.46 -24.72 -6.81
N ILE A 503 -9.07 -24.97 -5.56
CA ILE A 503 -9.94 -25.64 -4.58
C ILE A 503 -11.18 -24.79 -4.32
N GLN A 504 -11.02 -23.48 -4.08
CA GLN A 504 -12.14 -22.59 -3.83
C GLN A 504 -13.09 -22.52 -5.03
N ALA A 505 -12.55 -22.43 -6.24
CA ALA A 505 -13.34 -22.44 -7.47
C ALA A 505 -14.12 -23.75 -7.64
N ALA A 506 -13.51 -24.89 -7.31
CA ALA A 506 -14.21 -26.18 -7.33
C ALA A 506 -15.35 -26.25 -6.28
N ILE A 507 -15.13 -25.73 -5.07
CA ILE A 507 -16.17 -25.65 -4.04
C ILE A 507 -17.34 -24.78 -4.51
N GLN A 508 -17.06 -23.60 -5.07
CA GLN A 508 -18.10 -22.70 -5.59
C GLN A 508 -18.90 -23.34 -6.73
N ALA A 509 -18.23 -24.04 -7.64
CA ALA A 509 -18.90 -24.77 -8.72
C ALA A 509 -19.84 -25.87 -8.17
N LEU A 510 -19.40 -26.63 -7.17
CA LEU A 510 -20.24 -27.64 -6.51
C LEU A 510 -21.45 -27.03 -5.80
N GLN A 511 -21.27 -25.90 -5.09
CA GLN A 511 -22.37 -25.18 -4.45
C GLN A 511 -23.39 -24.63 -5.46
N ALA A 512 -22.92 -24.14 -6.61
CA ALA A 512 -23.81 -23.69 -7.69
C ALA A 512 -24.64 -24.86 -8.25
N ILE A 513 -24.02 -26.04 -8.44
CA ILE A 513 -24.72 -27.25 -8.86
C ILE A 513 -25.78 -27.67 -7.83
N GLU A 514 -25.44 -27.64 -6.54
CA GLU A 514 -26.38 -27.96 -5.45
C GLU A 514 -27.58 -26.98 -5.42
N LYS A 515 -27.35 -25.68 -5.63
CA LYS A 515 -28.42 -24.67 -5.77
C LYS A 515 -29.34 -24.97 -6.95
N ILE A 516 -28.80 -25.39 -8.10
CA ILE A 516 -29.60 -25.75 -9.28
C ILE A 516 -30.47 -26.97 -8.98
N ILE A 517 -29.91 -28.00 -8.35
CA ILE A 517 -30.64 -29.22 -7.99
C ILE A 517 -31.77 -28.92 -7.01
N THR A 518 -31.47 -28.16 -5.95
CA THR A 518 -32.45 -27.82 -4.90
C THR A 518 -33.57 -26.91 -5.40
N ASN A 519 -33.26 -25.91 -6.23
CA ASN A 519 -34.28 -25.04 -6.84
C ASN A 519 -35.09 -25.75 -7.93
N GLY A 520 -34.48 -26.65 -8.71
CA GLY A 520 -35.18 -27.47 -9.71
C GLY A 520 -36.07 -28.58 -9.10
N SER A 521 -35.95 -28.83 -7.80
CA SER A 521 -36.72 -29.86 -7.09
C SER A 521 -37.98 -29.33 -6.39
N LYS A 522 -38.32 -28.04 -6.53
CA LYS A 522 -39.62 -27.53 -6.08
C LYS A 522 -40.72 -28.01 -7.04
N PRO A 523 -41.71 -28.81 -6.59
CA PRO A 523 -42.83 -29.21 -7.45
C PRO A 523 -43.66 -27.98 -7.82
N VAL A 524 -44.04 -27.92 -9.10
CA VAL A 524 -44.97 -26.93 -9.70
C VAL A 524 -46.34 -27.00 -9.05
#